data_AF-A0A9P6SPW1-F1
#
_entry.id   AF-A0A9P6SPW1-F1
#
_cell.length_a   1.000
_cell.length_b   1.000
_cell.length_c   1.000
_cell.angle_alpha   90.00
_cell.angle_beta   90.00
_cell.angle_gamma   90.00
#
_symmetry.space_group_name_H-M   'P 1'
#
loop_
_entity.id
_entity.type
_entity.pdbx_description
1 polymer ?
#
loop_
_entity_poly.entity_id
_entity_poly.type
_entity_poly.pdbx_seq_one_letter_code
_entity_poly.pdbx_strand_id
1 'polypeptide(L)'
;MSQMARTKEPARRVNSNKRPHDAPKKQHEGGPPPSKKARKNPPSSTSLETPKPSNTNTTSAQPQLQSPSENPPPASQSSNAAPLPPSQADLAKTHDVTTQSIISSSHIQQKVTRVLEILSVYPTPANEKPRVVMLHAKAACASKMISIAEIAKREIAREGGSGLATVLLRG
;
A
#
# COMPACT_ATOMS: atom_id res chain seq x y z
N MET A 1 45.65 -48.17 2.66
CA MET A 1 46.49 -46.96 2.87
C MET A 1 45.67 -45.78 2.35
N SER A 2 44.71 -45.23 3.07
CA SER A 2 44.83 -44.26 4.17
C SER A 2 45.84 -43.14 3.90
N GLN A 3 45.29 -41.92 3.81
CA GLN A 3 45.82 -40.58 4.16
C GLN A 3 45.39 -39.54 3.11
N MET A 4 45.05 -38.28 3.43
CA MET A 4 44.58 -37.56 4.61
C MET A 4 44.20 -36.15 4.09
N ALA A 5 43.32 -35.47 4.81
CA ALA A 5 42.71 -34.19 4.49
C ALA A 5 43.65 -33.00 4.22
N ARG A 6 43.12 -31.96 3.55
CA ARG A 6 43.42 -30.53 3.81
C ARG A 6 42.36 -29.63 3.15
N THR A 7 41.37 -29.25 3.95
CA THR A 7 40.48 -28.10 3.71
C THR A 7 41.25 -26.81 3.93
N LYS A 8 41.08 -25.83 3.03
CA LYS A 8 41.62 -24.47 3.17
C LYS A 8 40.45 -23.50 3.27
N GLU A 9 40.34 -22.89 4.45
CA GLU A 9 39.33 -21.95 4.90
C GLU A 9 39.44 -20.58 4.18
N PRO A 10 38.34 -19.96 3.72
CA PRO A 10 38.36 -18.58 3.27
C PRO A 10 38.05 -17.58 4.41
N ALA A 11 38.87 -16.53 4.43
CA ALA A 11 38.93 -15.46 5.43
C ALA A 11 37.59 -14.73 5.68
N ARG A 12 37.19 -14.64 6.96
CA ARG A 12 36.16 -13.73 7.45
C ARG A 12 36.72 -12.31 7.57
N ARG A 13 36.28 -11.40 6.69
CA ARG A 13 36.50 -9.95 6.83
C ARG A 13 35.43 -9.37 7.77
N VAL A 14 35.76 -9.21 9.05
CA VAL A 14 34.91 -8.54 10.04
C VAL A 14 35.10 -7.03 9.89
N ASN A 15 34.08 -6.33 9.40
CA ASN A 15 34.05 -4.87 9.34
C ASN A 15 33.30 -4.33 10.56
N SER A 16 34.02 -3.91 11.59
CA SER A 16 33.48 -3.36 12.83
C SER A 16 33.55 -1.83 12.83
N ASN A 17 32.55 -1.16 12.27
CA ASN A 17 32.33 0.27 12.50
C ASN A 17 31.42 0.45 13.72
N LYS A 18 32.04 0.54 14.90
CA LYS A 18 31.37 0.84 16.17
C LYS A 18 31.62 2.31 16.52
N ARG A 19 30.60 3.15 16.36
CA ARG A 19 30.49 4.44 17.09
C ARG A 19 30.15 4.10 18.56
N PRO A 20 30.69 4.82 19.55
CA PRO A 20 29.90 5.91 20.12
C PRO A 20 30.73 7.09 20.67
N HIS A 21 30.32 8.31 20.34
CA HIS A 21 30.58 9.49 21.16
C HIS A 21 29.22 10.17 21.34
N ASP A 22 28.62 10.00 22.51
CA ASP A 22 27.71 11.01 23.04
C ASP A 22 27.82 11.04 24.56
N ALA A 23 27.95 12.25 25.08
CA ALA A 23 28.39 12.56 26.43
C ALA A 23 27.19 12.74 27.37
N PRO A 24 27.34 12.51 28.69
CA PRO A 24 26.29 12.84 29.64
C PRO A 24 26.43 14.30 30.09
N LYS A 25 25.39 15.12 29.93
CA LYS A 25 25.27 16.40 30.65
C LYS A 25 23.89 16.57 31.29
N LYS A 26 23.92 16.32 32.60
CA LYS A 26 23.33 17.08 33.72
C LYS A 26 21.83 17.38 33.71
N GLN A 27 21.20 16.74 34.69
CA GLN A 27 20.06 17.19 35.49
C GLN A 27 20.12 18.69 35.83
N HIS A 28 18.98 19.37 35.74
CA HIS A 28 18.65 20.46 36.65
C HIS A 28 17.14 20.48 36.90
N GLU A 29 16.81 20.50 38.19
CA GLU A 29 15.48 20.52 38.75
C GLU A 29 14.79 21.88 38.62
N GLY A 30 13.45 21.85 38.67
CA GLY A 30 12.64 22.78 39.48
C GLY A 30 12.50 24.25 39.02
N GLY A 31 11.33 24.58 38.44
CA GLY A 31 10.87 25.97 38.34
C GLY A 31 9.43 26.11 37.81
N PRO A 32 8.49 26.75 38.54
CA PRO A 32 7.09 26.90 38.14
C PRO A 32 6.86 27.99 37.06
N PRO A 33 5.68 28.01 36.39
CA PRO A 33 5.48 28.73 35.14
C PRO A 33 5.15 30.23 35.34
N PRO A 34 5.68 31.14 34.50
CA PRO A 34 5.21 32.51 34.48
C PRO A 34 3.93 32.67 33.66
N SER A 35 2.97 33.33 34.31
CA SER A 35 1.63 33.67 33.85
C SER A 35 1.59 34.89 32.90
N LYS A 36 0.60 34.87 32.00
CA LYS A 36 -0.25 36.01 31.53
C LYS A 36 0.40 37.30 30.99
N LYS A 37 0.16 37.58 29.70
CA LYS A 37 -0.17 38.89 29.07
C LYS A 37 -0.75 38.56 27.68
N ALA A 38 -2.06 38.53 27.41
CA ALA A 38 -3.06 39.61 27.33
C ALA A 38 -2.70 40.77 26.36
N ARG A 39 -3.58 40.98 25.37
CA ARG A 39 -3.80 42.16 24.48
C ARG A 39 -2.85 42.26 23.26
N LYS A 40 -3.27 42.53 22.02
CA LYS A 40 -4.47 43.18 21.40
C LYS A 40 -4.50 42.81 19.89
N ASN A 41 -5.68 42.54 19.32
CA ASN A 41 -6.02 42.80 17.90
C ASN A 41 -6.85 44.10 17.83
N PRO A 42 -7.35 44.56 16.66
CA PRO A 42 -6.71 45.19 15.48
C PRO A 42 -7.27 46.66 15.30
N PRO A 43 -7.15 47.39 14.16
CA PRO A 43 -8.07 47.17 13.00
C PRO A 43 -7.57 47.59 11.58
N SER A 44 -8.31 47.11 10.55
CA SER A 44 -8.69 47.75 9.25
C SER A 44 -7.57 48.28 8.30
N SER A 45 -7.55 48.04 6.99
CA SER A 45 -8.60 48.02 5.95
C SER A 45 -7.96 47.65 4.60
N THR A 46 -8.71 47.02 3.68
CA THR A 46 -8.68 47.06 2.19
C THR A 46 -9.47 45.83 1.73
N SER A 47 -10.80 45.86 1.71
CA SER A 47 -11.69 46.21 0.56
C SER A 47 -11.41 45.47 -0.75
N LEU A 48 -12.38 44.60 -1.10
CA LEU A 48 -13.00 44.37 -2.42
C LEU A 48 -12.03 43.96 -3.56
N GLU A 49 -12.07 42.77 -4.15
CA GLU A 49 -13.18 42.25 -4.95
C GLU A 49 -13.15 40.71 -5.06
N THR A 50 -14.32 40.10 -4.85
CA THR A 50 -14.78 38.88 -5.51
C THR A 50 -15.39 39.24 -6.87
N PRO A 51 -15.22 38.39 -7.90
CA PRO A 51 -16.42 37.90 -8.58
C PRO A 51 -16.46 36.37 -8.68
N LYS A 52 -17.65 35.84 -8.34
CA LYS A 52 -18.16 34.49 -8.61
C LYS A 52 -18.82 34.48 -10.02
N PRO A 53 -19.43 33.37 -10.47
CA PRO A 53 -19.12 32.62 -11.68
C PRO A 53 -19.95 33.03 -12.92
N SER A 54 -19.36 32.95 -14.12
CA SER A 54 -20.08 33.17 -15.39
C SER A 54 -20.77 31.89 -15.85
N ASN A 55 -22.07 31.82 -15.60
CA ASN A 55 -23.02 30.95 -16.29
C ASN A 55 -23.13 31.38 -17.76
N THR A 56 -23.01 30.46 -18.71
CA THR A 56 -23.53 30.63 -20.08
C THR A 56 -24.47 29.47 -20.39
N ASN A 57 -25.77 29.71 -20.20
CA ASN A 57 -26.83 28.96 -20.83
C ASN A 57 -26.90 29.41 -22.29
N THR A 58 -26.77 28.48 -23.23
CA THR A 58 -27.19 28.69 -24.62
C THR A 58 -28.29 27.68 -24.94
N THR A 59 -29.52 28.16 -24.83
CA THR A 59 -30.73 27.59 -25.43
C THR A 59 -30.74 27.96 -26.92
N SER A 60 -30.89 26.98 -27.81
CA SER A 60 -31.51 27.19 -29.14
C SER A 60 -31.95 25.87 -29.77
N ALA A 61 -33.28 25.76 -29.90
CA ALA A 61 -34.05 25.14 -30.98
C ALA A 61 -33.81 23.67 -31.39
N GLN A 62 -34.76 22.85 -30.94
CA GLN A 62 -35.28 21.63 -31.55
C GLN A 62 -35.78 21.88 -32.99
N PRO A 63 -35.59 20.92 -33.93
CA PRO A 63 -36.76 20.36 -34.61
C PRO A 63 -36.89 18.84 -34.40
N GLN A 64 -38.09 18.44 -33.98
CA GLN A 64 -38.57 17.06 -33.96
C GLN A 64 -38.74 16.56 -35.39
N LEU A 65 -38.41 15.29 -35.65
CA LEU A 65 -39.10 14.43 -36.63
C LEU A 65 -38.74 12.95 -36.37
N GLN A 66 -39.78 12.21 -35.94
CA GLN A 66 -40.13 10.83 -36.29
C GLN A 66 -39.27 9.63 -35.85
N SER A 67 -39.91 8.79 -35.03
CA SER A 67 -39.66 7.36 -34.85
C SER A 67 -40.20 6.55 -36.06
N PRO A 68 -39.69 5.32 -36.31
CA PRO A 68 -40.38 4.16 -35.77
C PRO A 68 -39.47 3.01 -35.27
N SER A 69 -40.12 2.17 -34.48
CA SER A 69 -39.73 0.89 -33.88
C SER A 69 -38.75 0.02 -34.69
N GLU A 70 -37.65 -0.40 -34.06
CA GLU A 70 -36.99 -1.67 -34.36
C GLU A 70 -36.72 -2.43 -33.05
N ASN A 71 -37.15 -3.69 -33.05
CA ASN A 71 -37.00 -4.63 -31.94
C ASN A 71 -35.53 -4.73 -31.49
N PRO A 72 -35.24 -4.74 -30.18
CA PRO A 72 -33.90 -5.11 -29.73
C PRO A 72 -33.64 -6.58 -30.10
N PRO A 73 -32.53 -6.92 -30.78
CA PRO A 73 -32.14 -8.31 -30.93
C PRO A 73 -31.91 -8.91 -29.53
N PRO A 74 -32.26 -10.18 -29.29
CA PRO A 74 -31.98 -10.82 -28.02
C PRO A 74 -30.48 -10.75 -27.75
N ALA A 75 -30.12 -10.09 -26.65
CA ALA A 75 -28.76 -10.03 -26.15
C ALA A 75 -28.24 -11.46 -26.04
N SER A 76 -27.34 -11.82 -26.94
CA SER A 76 -26.55 -13.03 -26.81
C SER A 76 -25.78 -12.86 -25.50
N GLN A 77 -26.21 -13.63 -24.49
CA GLN A 77 -25.56 -13.71 -23.20
C GLN A 77 -24.16 -14.25 -23.44
N SER A 78 -23.21 -13.35 -23.68
CA SER A 78 -21.79 -13.66 -23.59
C SER A 78 -21.51 -13.90 -22.12
N SER A 79 -21.62 -15.17 -21.71
CA SER A 79 -21.33 -15.67 -20.38
C SER A 79 -19.82 -15.70 -20.11
N ASN A 80 -19.10 -14.64 -20.47
CA ASN A 80 -17.78 -14.36 -19.92
C ASN A 80 -17.96 -13.64 -18.59
N ALA A 81 -18.63 -14.32 -17.65
CA ALA A 81 -18.54 -13.96 -16.25
C ALA A 81 -17.09 -14.23 -15.84
N ALA A 82 -16.29 -13.16 -15.74
CA ALA A 82 -14.97 -13.24 -15.14
C ALA A 82 -15.08 -14.00 -13.81
N PRO A 83 -14.22 -15.00 -13.54
CA PRO A 83 -14.27 -15.75 -12.29
C PRO A 83 -14.29 -14.77 -11.12
N LEU A 84 -15.35 -14.80 -10.32
CA LEU A 84 -15.42 -14.01 -9.11
C LEU A 84 -14.19 -14.36 -8.26
N PRO A 85 -13.48 -13.36 -7.70
CA PRO A 85 -12.31 -13.63 -6.88
C PRO A 85 -12.74 -14.57 -5.73
N PRO A 86 -11.97 -15.64 -5.47
CA PRO A 86 -12.32 -16.61 -4.44
C PRO A 86 -12.54 -15.89 -3.11
N SER A 87 -13.59 -16.30 -2.39
CA SER A 87 -13.88 -15.71 -1.09
C SER A 87 -12.73 -15.98 -0.14
N GLN A 88 -12.47 -15.08 0.82
CA GLN A 88 -11.44 -15.29 1.83
C GLN A 88 -11.64 -16.62 2.57
N ALA A 89 -12.89 -17.04 2.77
CA ALA A 89 -13.24 -18.30 3.41
C ALA A 89 -12.81 -19.53 2.58
N ASP A 90 -12.81 -19.42 1.25
CA ASP A 90 -12.35 -20.51 0.38
C ASP A 90 -10.82 -20.59 0.32
N LEU A 91 -10.15 -19.43 0.28
CA LEU A 91 -8.69 -19.37 0.36
C LEU A 91 -8.15 -19.87 1.69
N ALA A 92 -8.80 -19.58 2.82
CA ALA A 92 -8.34 -20.01 4.15
C ALA A 92 -8.35 -21.54 4.35
N LYS A 93 -9.11 -22.29 3.52
CA LYS A 93 -9.10 -23.75 3.54
C LYS A 93 -7.77 -24.30 3.04
N THR A 94 -7.23 -23.71 1.98
CA THR A 94 -6.06 -24.21 1.24
C THR A 94 -4.76 -23.46 1.55
N HIS A 95 -4.86 -22.20 1.94
CA HIS A 95 -3.74 -21.29 2.17
C HIS A 95 -3.76 -20.72 3.58
N ASP A 96 -2.61 -20.30 4.07
CA ASP A 96 -2.51 -19.42 5.23
C ASP A 96 -2.62 -17.97 4.77
N VAL A 97 -3.77 -17.34 5.03
CA VAL A 97 -4.11 -16.01 4.50
C VAL A 97 -3.88 -14.94 5.56
N THR A 98 -2.87 -14.10 5.34
CA THR A 98 -2.67 -12.89 6.15
C THR A 98 -3.31 -11.68 5.48
N THR A 99 -4.25 -11.03 6.16
CA THR A 99 -4.93 -9.83 5.63
C THR A 99 -4.28 -8.55 6.16
N GLN A 100 -4.05 -7.57 5.29
CA GLN A 100 -3.59 -6.24 5.68
C GLN A 100 -4.45 -5.13 5.10
N SER A 101 -4.88 -4.20 5.97
CA SER A 101 -5.55 -2.97 5.56
C SER A 101 -4.54 -1.87 5.22
N ILE A 102 -4.78 -1.16 4.12
CA ILE A 102 -4.04 0.02 3.70
C ILE A 102 -4.94 1.25 3.84
N ILE A 103 -4.52 2.18 4.70
CA ILE A 103 -5.21 3.42 5.01
C ILE A 103 -4.32 4.64 4.72
N SER A 104 -4.87 5.84 4.86
CA SER A 104 -4.17 7.10 4.57
C SER A 104 -2.92 7.30 5.45
N SER A 105 -2.90 6.77 6.66
CA SER A 105 -1.75 6.80 7.57
C SER A 105 -0.78 5.62 7.41
N SER A 106 -1.10 4.62 6.57
CA SER A 106 -0.15 3.52 6.30
C SER A 106 1.11 4.03 5.63
N HIS A 107 2.26 3.62 6.16
CA HIS A 107 3.57 3.89 5.58
C HIS A 107 3.91 2.78 4.58
N ILE A 108 4.26 3.18 3.35
CA ILE A 108 4.53 2.24 2.25
C ILE A 108 5.64 1.26 2.64
N GLN A 109 6.77 1.77 3.12
CA GLN A 109 7.94 0.95 3.46
C GLN A 109 7.62 -0.11 4.52
N GLN A 110 6.96 0.28 5.62
CA GLN A 110 6.57 -0.65 6.68
C GLN A 110 5.65 -1.77 6.16
N LYS A 111 4.69 -1.42 5.30
CA LYS A 111 3.77 -2.39 4.71
C LYS A 111 4.49 -3.34 3.75
N VAL A 112 5.40 -2.81 2.92
CA VAL A 112 6.24 -3.63 2.03
C VAL A 112 7.08 -4.61 2.85
N THR A 113 7.85 -4.13 3.84
CA THR A 113 8.65 -4.99 4.73
C THR A 113 7.79 -6.09 5.34
N ARG A 114 6.60 -5.74 5.86
CA ARG A 114 5.71 -6.72 6.46
C ARG A 114 5.21 -7.76 5.46
N VAL A 115 4.88 -7.36 4.23
CA VAL A 115 4.48 -8.30 3.16
C VAL A 115 5.63 -9.26 2.85
N LEU A 116 6.85 -8.75 2.71
CA LEU A 116 8.03 -9.56 2.41
C LEU A 116 8.35 -10.54 3.55
N GLU A 117 8.27 -10.11 4.81
CA GLU A 117 8.44 -11.00 5.96
C GLU A 117 7.49 -12.21 5.91
N ILE A 118 6.22 -11.98 5.59
CA ILE A 118 5.21 -13.05 5.53
C ILE A 118 5.52 -14.02 4.38
N LEU A 119 5.92 -13.48 3.23
CA LEU A 119 6.16 -14.23 2.00
C LEU A 119 7.58 -14.81 1.89
N SER A 120 8.49 -14.46 2.80
CA SER A 120 9.89 -14.92 2.81
C SER A 120 10.04 -16.43 2.96
N VAL A 121 9.03 -17.11 3.49
CA VAL A 121 9.01 -18.58 3.65
C VAL A 121 8.56 -19.22 2.33
N TYR A 122 9.45 -19.24 1.36
CA TYR A 122 9.28 -19.95 0.09
C TYR A 122 10.58 -20.68 -0.33
N PRO A 123 10.51 -21.94 -0.80
CA PRO A 123 9.31 -22.75 -0.98
C PRO A 123 8.68 -23.17 0.35
N THR A 124 7.34 -23.23 0.38
CA THR A 124 6.61 -23.70 1.55
C THR A 124 7.00 -25.15 1.84
N PRO A 125 7.38 -25.50 3.08
CA PRO A 125 7.71 -26.88 3.42
C PRO A 125 6.50 -27.79 3.18
N ALA A 126 6.74 -29.05 2.80
CA ALA A 126 5.72 -29.97 2.27
C ALA A 126 4.53 -30.26 3.21
N ASN A 127 4.59 -29.85 4.48
CA ASN A 127 3.56 -30.09 5.49
C ASN A 127 2.87 -28.79 5.96
N GLU A 128 3.14 -27.66 5.31
CA GLU A 128 2.52 -26.37 5.63
C GLU A 128 1.67 -25.83 4.48
N LYS A 129 0.65 -25.05 4.84
CA LYS A 129 -0.17 -24.35 3.86
C LYS A 129 0.66 -23.21 3.24
N PRO A 130 0.60 -23.01 1.91
CA PRO A 130 1.27 -21.87 1.30
C PRO A 130 0.72 -20.55 1.85
N ARG A 131 1.62 -19.61 2.09
CA ARG A 131 1.27 -18.29 2.66
C ARG A 131 0.83 -17.34 1.56
N VAL A 132 -0.26 -16.63 1.82
CA VAL A 132 -0.85 -15.64 0.92
C VAL A 132 -1.10 -14.35 1.68
N VAL A 133 -0.87 -13.21 1.04
CA VAL A 133 -1.18 -11.90 1.61
C VAL A 133 -2.32 -11.25 0.84
N MET A 134 -3.40 -10.92 1.55
CA MET A 134 -4.53 -10.16 1.01
C MET A 134 -4.41 -8.70 1.42
N LEU A 135 -4.26 -7.80 0.45
CA LEU A 135 -4.27 -6.36 0.68
C LEU A 135 -5.65 -5.81 0.33
N HIS A 136 -6.19 -4.99 1.22
CA HIS A 136 -7.43 -4.26 0.96
C HIS A 136 -7.30 -2.80 1.38
N ALA A 137 -8.00 -1.93 0.66
CA ALA A 137 -8.01 -0.50 0.92
C ALA A 137 -9.37 0.09 0.54
N LYS A 138 -9.73 1.23 1.12
CA LYS A 138 -10.80 2.07 0.54
C LYS A 138 -10.32 2.67 -0.77
N ALA A 139 -11.25 3.03 -1.67
CA ALA A 139 -10.94 3.65 -2.97
C ALA A 139 -9.90 4.80 -2.88
N ALA A 140 -10.03 5.70 -1.91
CA ALA A 140 -9.10 6.82 -1.72
C ALA A 140 -7.64 6.40 -1.41
N CYS A 141 -7.42 5.16 -0.98
CA CYS A 141 -6.11 4.58 -0.65
C CYS A 141 -5.68 3.47 -1.61
N ALA A 142 -6.47 3.18 -2.65
CA ALA A 142 -6.19 2.09 -3.60
C ALA A 142 -4.86 2.30 -4.35
N SER A 143 -4.56 3.53 -4.76
CA SER A 143 -3.27 3.86 -5.39
C SER A 143 -2.08 3.52 -4.50
N LYS A 144 -2.16 3.82 -3.20
CA LYS A 144 -1.13 3.45 -2.22
C LYS A 144 -1.00 1.93 -2.08
N MET A 145 -2.13 1.22 -2.04
CA MET A 145 -2.15 -0.25 -1.97
C MET A 145 -1.47 -0.88 -3.19
N ILE A 146 -1.76 -0.38 -4.40
CA ILE A 146 -1.11 -0.84 -5.65
C ILE A 146 0.40 -0.60 -5.56
N SER A 147 0.84 0.59 -5.13
CA SER A 147 2.27 0.87 -4.96
C SER A 147 2.96 -0.12 -4.03
N ILE A 148 2.33 -0.47 -2.90
CA ILE A 148 2.87 -1.47 -1.97
C ILE A 148 3.00 -2.84 -2.65
N ALA A 149 1.97 -3.29 -3.37
CA ALA A 149 1.98 -4.57 -4.07
C ALA A 149 3.07 -4.61 -5.16
N GLU A 150 3.21 -3.55 -5.96
CA GLU A 150 4.22 -3.46 -7.01
C GLU A 150 5.64 -3.44 -6.46
N ILE A 151 5.88 -2.71 -5.36
CA ILE A 151 7.19 -2.72 -4.71
C ILE A 151 7.50 -4.12 -4.19
N ALA A 152 6.59 -4.75 -3.43
CA ALA A 152 6.81 -6.09 -2.89
C ALA A 152 7.11 -7.11 -3.99
N LYS A 153 6.38 -7.06 -5.11
CA LYS A 153 6.60 -7.94 -6.28
C LYS A 153 8.00 -7.76 -6.87
N ARG A 154 8.46 -6.52 -7.02
CA ARG A 154 9.82 -6.23 -7.54
C ARG A 154 10.90 -6.74 -6.60
N GLU A 155 10.73 -6.59 -5.30
CA GLU A 155 11.71 -7.07 -4.31
C GLU A 155 11.81 -8.61 -4.34
N ILE A 156 10.67 -9.32 -4.41
CA ILE A 156 10.65 -10.79 -4.53
C ILE A 156 11.34 -11.26 -5.82
N ALA A 157 11.04 -10.62 -6.95
CA ALA A 157 11.67 -10.95 -8.23
C ALA A 157 13.20 -10.69 -8.20
N ARG A 158 13.65 -9.64 -7.50
CA ARG A 158 15.08 -9.31 -7.36
C ARG A 158 15.84 -10.37 -6.55
N GLU A 159 15.20 -10.97 -5.55
CA GLU A 159 15.80 -11.97 -4.65
C GLU A 159 15.83 -13.39 -5.25
N GLY A 160 15.43 -13.56 -6.52
CA GLY A 160 15.40 -14.86 -7.18
C GLY A 160 14.18 -15.71 -6.82
N GLY A 161 13.17 -15.10 -6.19
CA GLY A 161 11.88 -15.73 -5.95
C GLY A 161 11.09 -15.88 -7.25
N SER A 162 11.19 -17.03 -7.91
CA SER A 162 10.36 -17.42 -9.06
C SER A 162 8.90 -17.75 -8.67
N GLY A 163 8.45 -17.29 -7.51
CA GLY A 163 7.16 -17.63 -6.94
C GLY A 163 6.08 -16.67 -7.43
N LEU A 164 4.96 -17.22 -7.90
CA LEU A 164 3.67 -16.56 -7.96
C LEU A 164 3.28 -16.03 -6.56
N ALA A 165 3.88 -14.92 -6.14
CA ALA A 165 3.49 -14.19 -4.96
C ALA A 165 2.08 -13.66 -5.21
N THR A 166 1.09 -14.42 -4.80
CA THR A 166 -0.31 -14.10 -5.04
C THR A 166 -0.71 -13.03 -4.04
N VAL A 167 -0.55 -11.77 -4.45
CA VAL A 167 -1.08 -10.62 -3.71
C VAL A 167 -2.50 -10.37 -4.21
N LEU A 168 -3.49 -10.69 -3.39
CA LEU A 168 -4.89 -10.44 -3.71
C LEU A 168 -5.22 -8.99 -3.35
N LEU A 169 -5.65 -8.21 -4.34
CA LEU A 169 -6.08 -6.83 -4.16
C LEU A 169 -7.60 -6.76 -4.13
N ARG A 170 -8.15 -6.21 -3.04
CA ARG A 170 -9.58 -5.91 -2.93
C ARG A 170 -9.77 -4.39 -2.77
N GLY A 171 -10.41 -3.77 -3.77
CA GLY A 171 -10.79 -2.36 -3.78
C GLY A 171 -12.14 -2.09 -3.13
#